data_AF-A0A3P5XYE9-F1
#
_entry.id   AF-A0A3P5XYE9-F1
#
_cell.length_a   1.000
_cell.length_b   1.000
_cell.length_c   1.000
_cell.angle_alpha   90.00
_cell.angle_beta   90.00
_cell.angle_gamma   90.00
#
_symmetry.space_group_name_H-M   'P 1'
#
loop_
_entity.id
_entity.type
_entity.pdbx_description
1 polymer ?
#
loop_
_entity_poly.entity_id
_entity_poly.type
_entity_poly.pdbx_seq_one_letter_code
_entity_poly.pdbx_strand_id
1 'polypeptide(L)'
;MSFTPKALLLLATLTLAACQNPDRYGSGGADGMGGTGGPGSGYVDTTGLGDPNDPRSIAYFNQTVGDRVLFAVDQSTVSTEGRSILTAQAGWLNQNPGYAIIVEGHADEQGTREYNLALGARRAAAVQQFLISQGVSGTRMRTISYGKERPIEVCSTESCYSKNRRAVTVLSVGAGA
;
A
#
# COMPACT_ATOMS: atom_id res chain seq x y z
N MET A 1 -10.59 -57.54 41.16
CA MET A 1 -10.72 -58.06 39.78
C MET A 1 -9.69 -57.35 38.94
N SER A 2 -8.70 -58.13 38.50
CA SER A 2 -7.46 -57.73 37.86
C SER A 2 -7.66 -57.22 36.44
N PHE A 3 -6.76 -56.34 35.97
CA PHE A 3 -5.86 -56.54 34.82
C PHE A 3 -5.48 -55.19 34.18
N THR A 4 -4.33 -54.65 34.58
CA THR A 4 -3.45 -53.92 33.66
C THR A 4 -2.60 -54.93 32.90
N PRO A 5 -2.42 -54.74 31.59
CA PRO A 5 -1.05 -54.63 31.12
C PRO A 5 -0.84 -53.64 29.95
N LYS A 6 0.34 -53.00 29.99
CA LYS A 6 1.15 -52.59 28.83
C LYS A 6 0.58 -51.45 27.97
N ALA A 7 0.76 -50.22 28.47
CA ALA A 7 0.87 -49.04 27.64
C ALA A 7 2.12 -49.16 26.75
N LEU A 8 1.91 -49.50 25.48
CA LEU A 8 2.94 -49.44 24.46
C LEU A 8 2.94 -48.02 23.89
N LEU A 9 3.94 -47.24 24.31
CA LEU A 9 4.33 -45.97 23.72
C LEU A 9 4.69 -46.19 22.24
N LEU A 10 3.94 -45.54 21.33
CA LEU A 10 4.33 -45.36 19.93
C LEU A 10 4.37 -43.86 19.65
N LEU A 11 5.51 -43.24 19.95
CA LEU A 11 5.90 -41.94 19.39
C LEU A 11 6.17 -42.14 17.90
N ALA A 12 5.23 -41.73 17.05
CA ALA A 12 5.48 -41.58 15.62
C ALA A 12 6.05 -40.18 15.37
N THR A 13 7.35 -39.99 15.59
CA THR A 13 8.07 -38.78 15.14
C THR A 13 8.36 -38.92 13.65
N LEU A 14 7.45 -38.41 12.80
CA LEU A 14 7.69 -38.23 11.37
C LEU A 14 8.62 -37.02 11.19
N THR A 15 9.92 -37.28 11.11
CA THR A 15 10.91 -36.27 10.70
C THR A 15 10.94 -36.23 9.17
N LEU A 16 10.26 -35.25 8.57
CA LEU A 16 10.48 -34.91 7.17
C LEU A 16 11.79 -34.13 7.07
N ALA A 17 12.88 -34.84 6.79
CA ALA A 17 14.10 -34.23 6.25
C ALA A 17 13.84 -33.89 4.77
N ALA A 18 13.46 -32.65 4.49
CA ALA A 18 13.42 -32.13 3.13
C ALA A 18 14.85 -31.69 2.74
N CYS A 19 15.56 -32.53 1.98
CA CYS A 19 16.73 -32.09 1.24
C CYS A 19 16.26 -31.37 -0.03
N GLN A 20 16.37 -30.04 -0.06
CA GLN A 20 16.10 -29.22 -1.23
C GLN A 20 17.31 -29.27 -2.18
N ASN A 21 17.17 -29.93 -3.34
CA ASN A 21 18.13 -29.84 -4.45
C ASN A 21 17.76 -28.63 -5.35
N PRO A 22 18.62 -27.60 -5.49
CA PRO A 22 18.30 -26.40 -6.25
C PRO A 22 18.42 -26.54 -7.79
N ASP A 23 18.83 -27.69 -8.33
CA ASP A 23 19.18 -27.81 -9.76
C ASP A 23 18.09 -28.43 -10.66
N ARG A 24 16.81 -28.33 -10.31
CA ARG A 24 15.72 -28.96 -11.09
C ARG A 24 15.31 -28.19 -12.36
N TYR A 25 15.82 -26.98 -12.56
CA TYR A 25 15.51 -26.17 -13.75
C TYR A 25 16.78 -25.72 -14.47
N GLY A 26 17.37 -26.66 -15.20
CA GLY A 26 18.06 -26.49 -16.48
C GLY A 26 19.04 -25.33 -16.65
N SER A 27 20.34 -25.66 -16.59
CA SER A 27 21.38 -24.91 -17.31
C SER A 27 21.25 -25.14 -18.83
N GLY A 28 21.13 -24.07 -19.60
CA GLY A 28 21.29 -24.08 -21.06
C GLY A 28 21.53 -22.66 -21.58
N GLY A 29 22.77 -22.38 -22.01
CA GLY A 29 23.19 -21.10 -22.60
C GLY A 29 22.46 -20.78 -23.92
N ALA A 30 22.65 -19.62 -24.56
CA ALA A 30 23.81 -18.74 -24.55
C ALA A 30 23.45 -17.34 -25.10
N ASP A 31 24.38 -16.40 -24.87
CA ASP A 31 24.69 -15.18 -25.63
C ASP A 31 23.77 -13.94 -25.54
N GLY A 32 24.25 -12.90 -24.84
CA GLY A 32 23.80 -11.52 -25.04
C GLY A 32 23.94 -10.55 -23.85
N MET A 33 25.11 -9.91 -23.75
CA MET A 33 25.40 -8.60 -23.15
C MET A 33 24.56 -8.07 -21.95
N GLY A 34 25.22 -7.91 -20.81
CA GLY A 34 25.15 -6.68 -19.99
C GLY A 34 23.98 -6.52 -19.03
N GLY A 35 24.11 -7.06 -17.81
CA GLY A 35 23.27 -6.67 -16.68
C GLY A 35 23.74 -7.35 -15.40
N THR A 36 24.48 -6.65 -14.55
CA THR A 36 24.85 -7.12 -13.20
C THR A 36 23.63 -7.15 -12.30
N GLY A 37 22.93 -8.28 -12.28
CA GLY A 37 21.88 -8.62 -11.32
C GLY A 37 22.20 -9.96 -10.64
N GLY A 38 22.36 -9.95 -9.32
CA GLY A 38 22.58 -11.16 -8.51
C GLY A 38 21.32 -12.02 -8.38
N PRO A 39 21.44 -13.34 -8.16
CA PRO A 39 20.31 -14.26 -8.29
C PRO A 39 19.54 -14.40 -6.97
N GLY A 40 18.23 -14.10 -7.00
CA GLY A 40 17.30 -14.54 -5.97
C GLY A 40 16.18 -13.58 -5.59
N SER A 41 15.29 -13.22 -6.52
CA SER A 41 13.87 -13.01 -6.21
C SER A 41 13.08 -12.82 -7.50
N GLY A 42 11.84 -13.32 -7.56
CA GLY A 42 10.97 -13.24 -8.73
C GLY A 42 10.75 -11.79 -9.16
N TYR A 43 11.32 -11.44 -10.31
CA TYR A 43 11.15 -10.11 -10.90
C TYR A 43 9.71 -9.92 -11.35
N VAL A 44 8.94 -9.17 -10.57
CA VAL A 44 7.87 -8.33 -11.13
C VAL A 44 8.57 -7.09 -11.68
N ASP A 45 8.45 -6.86 -12.98
CA ASP A 45 8.90 -5.62 -13.62
C ASP A 45 8.21 -4.41 -12.96
N THR A 46 8.96 -3.76 -12.08
CA THR A 46 8.58 -2.60 -11.27
C THR A 46 9.30 -1.34 -11.76
N THR A 47 9.61 -1.26 -13.06
CA THR A 47 10.45 -0.21 -13.68
C THR A 47 10.11 1.24 -13.30
N GLY A 48 8.95 1.52 -12.69
CA GLY A 48 8.63 2.80 -12.06
C GLY A 48 8.40 2.83 -10.54
N LEU A 49 8.23 1.69 -9.84
CA LEU A 49 7.88 1.66 -8.40
C LEU A 49 9.08 1.46 -7.47
N GLY A 50 10.14 0.77 -7.93
CA GLY A 50 11.33 0.44 -7.14
C GLY A 50 11.15 -0.73 -6.16
N ASP A 51 12.20 -1.04 -5.39
CA ASP A 51 12.24 -2.15 -4.44
C ASP A 51 11.46 -1.81 -3.15
N PRO A 52 10.51 -2.65 -2.68
CA PRO A 52 9.81 -2.44 -1.41
C PRO A 52 10.70 -2.33 -0.17
N ASN A 53 11.95 -2.80 -0.22
CA ASN A 53 12.92 -2.70 0.88
C ASN A 53 13.78 -1.44 0.81
N ASP A 54 13.74 -0.69 -0.29
CA ASP A 54 14.43 0.59 -0.42
C ASP A 54 13.58 1.70 0.21
N PRO A 55 14.04 2.35 1.31
CA PRO A 55 13.28 3.41 1.98
C PRO A 55 13.00 4.64 1.12
N ARG A 56 13.62 4.78 -0.06
CA ARG A 56 13.36 5.88 -1.00
C ARG A 56 12.38 5.52 -2.11
N SER A 57 11.98 4.26 -2.24
CA SER A 57 11.14 3.82 -3.35
C SER A 57 9.66 4.14 -3.14
N ILE A 58 8.91 4.18 -4.25
CA ILE A 58 7.45 4.34 -4.22
C ILE A 58 6.81 3.08 -3.62
N ALA A 59 7.37 1.90 -3.89
CA ALA A 59 6.90 0.65 -3.32
C ALA A 59 6.96 0.64 -1.79
N TYR A 60 8.06 1.13 -1.20
CA TYR A 60 8.20 1.27 0.26
C TYR A 60 7.16 2.22 0.84
N PHE A 61 6.93 3.36 0.19
CA PHE A 61 5.89 4.30 0.62
C PHE A 61 4.51 3.64 0.66
N ASN A 62 4.11 2.95 -0.41
CA ASN A 62 2.78 2.34 -0.50
C ASN A 62 2.60 1.18 0.51
N GLN A 63 3.63 0.37 0.73
CA GLN A 63 3.50 -0.86 1.52
C GLN A 63 3.85 -0.67 3.00
N THR A 64 4.89 0.12 3.30
CA THR A 64 5.43 0.27 4.65
C THR A 64 4.96 1.53 5.35
N VAL A 65 4.90 2.65 4.64
CA VAL A 65 4.39 3.92 5.22
C VAL A 65 2.86 3.94 5.22
N GLY A 66 2.26 3.39 4.16
CA GLY A 66 0.83 3.41 3.91
C GLY A 66 0.42 4.69 3.17
N ASP A 67 -0.20 4.52 2.01
CA ASP A 67 -0.60 5.60 1.10
C ASP A 67 -2.02 6.15 1.37
N ARG A 68 -2.81 5.45 2.19
CA ARG A 68 -4.26 5.64 2.26
C ARG A 68 -4.75 6.06 3.64
N VAL A 69 -5.72 6.96 3.65
CA VAL A 69 -6.48 7.36 4.85
C VAL A 69 -7.96 7.07 4.63
N LEU A 70 -8.62 6.52 5.65
CA LEU A 70 -10.05 6.21 5.65
C LEU A 70 -10.89 7.30 6.31
N PHE A 71 -12.16 7.39 5.88
CA PHE A 71 -13.12 8.35 6.40
C PHE A 71 -14.42 7.67 6.84
N ALA A 72 -15.02 8.23 7.90
CA ALA A 72 -16.37 7.88 8.30
C ALA A 72 -17.41 8.31 7.25
N VAL A 73 -18.61 7.74 7.37
CA VAL A 73 -19.77 8.08 6.54
C VAL A 73 -19.99 9.59 6.58
N ASP A 74 -20.10 10.19 5.40
CA ASP A 74 -20.37 11.62 5.22
C ASP A 74 -19.38 12.60 5.89
N GLN A 75 -18.18 12.13 6.25
CA GLN A 75 -17.15 12.96 6.89
C GLN A 75 -15.94 13.19 5.97
N SER A 76 -15.34 14.37 6.13
CA SER A 76 -14.00 14.71 5.61
C SER A 76 -12.98 14.99 6.70
N THR A 77 -13.35 14.79 7.96
CA THR A 77 -12.45 14.94 9.11
C THR A 77 -11.48 13.77 9.18
N VAL A 78 -10.19 14.06 9.27
CA VAL A 78 -9.14 13.03 9.43
C VAL A 78 -9.16 12.48 10.86
N SER A 79 -9.36 11.17 10.98
CA SER A 79 -9.38 10.44 12.26
C SER A 79 -7.98 10.42 12.92
N THR A 80 -7.91 10.03 14.20
CA THR A 80 -6.62 9.86 14.90
C THR A 80 -5.69 8.87 14.19
N GLU A 81 -6.23 7.75 13.73
CA GLU A 81 -5.49 6.77 12.92
C GLU A 81 -5.00 7.37 11.61
N GLY A 82 -5.88 8.09 10.89
CA GLY A 82 -5.51 8.80 9.67
C GLY A 82 -4.40 9.81 9.90
N ARG A 83 -4.44 10.56 11.01
CA ARG A 83 -3.37 11.49 11.40
C ARG A 83 -2.05 10.77 11.63
N SER A 84 -2.05 9.60 12.28
CA SER A 84 -0.84 8.79 12.47
C SER A 84 -0.22 8.39 11.13
N ILE A 85 -1.04 7.94 10.18
CA ILE A 85 -0.59 7.58 8.82
C ILE A 85 -0.02 8.82 8.12
N LEU A 86 -0.74 9.94 8.15
CA LEU A 86 -0.28 11.18 7.50
C LEU A 86 0.99 11.77 8.13
N THR A 87 1.19 11.61 9.44
CA THR A 87 2.46 11.98 10.09
C THR A 87 3.61 11.13 9.57
N ALA A 88 3.41 9.81 9.40
CA ALA A 88 4.40 8.94 8.80
C ALA A 88 4.69 9.31 7.33
N GLN A 89 3.63 9.58 6.54
CA GLN A 89 3.75 10.08 5.17
C GLN A 89 4.55 11.38 5.10
N ALA A 90 4.23 12.36 5.95
CA ALA A 90 4.94 13.63 5.99
C ALA A 90 6.43 13.46 6.33
N GLY A 91 6.73 12.63 7.34
CA GLY A 91 8.11 12.28 7.71
C GLY A 91 8.89 11.69 6.53
N TRP A 92 8.26 10.81 5.76
CA TRP A 92 8.86 10.21 4.57
C TRP A 92 9.02 11.23 3.42
N LEU A 93 8.01 12.05 3.15
CA LEU A 93 8.00 13.06 2.07
C LEU A 93 9.01 14.20 2.29
N ASN A 94 9.31 14.49 3.56
CA ASN A 94 10.33 15.46 3.95
C ASN A 94 11.75 14.89 3.75
N GLN A 95 11.94 13.58 3.92
CA GLN A 95 13.21 12.89 3.63
C GLN A 95 13.44 12.64 2.14
N ASN A 96 12.36 12.63 1.35
CA ASN A 96 12.38 12.39 -0.09
C ASN A 96 11.81 13.59 -0.88
N PRO A 97 12.52 14.74 -0.90
CA PRO A 97 12.00 15.98 -1.48
C PRO A 97 11.81 15.96 -3.00
N GLY A 98 12.40 14.99 -3.70
CA GLY A 98 12.29 14.84 -5.14
C GLY A 98 10.92 14.38 -5.65
N TYR A 99 10.05 13.87 -4.77
CA TYR A 99 8.71 13.43 -5.18
C TYR A 99 7.69 14.58 -5.14
N ALA A 100 6.89 14.68 -6.18
CA ALA A 100 5.62 15.38 -6.14
C ALA A 100 4.52 14.43 -5.70
N ILE A 101 3.42 14.95 -5.16
CA ILE A 101 2.28 14.13 -4.76
C ILE A 101 0.96 14.66 -5.29
N ILE A 102 0.07 13.71 -5.58
CA ILE A 102 -1.33 13.96 -5.88
C ILE A 102 -2.15 13.29 -4.80
N VAL A 103 -2.99 14.06 -4.12
CA VAL A 103 -3.93 13.53 -3.13
C VAL A 103 -5.27 13.30 -3.83
N GLU A 104 -5.64 12.04 -3.97
CA GLU A 104 -6.89 11.61 -4.61
C GLU A 104 -7.97 11.41 -3.55
N GLY A 105 -9.10 12.10 -3.69
CA GLY A 105 -10.25 11.99 -2.79
C GLY A 105 -11.39 11.17 -3.38
N HIS A 106 -11.83 10.16 -2.63
CA HIS A 106 -12.86 9.21 -3.03
C HIS A 106 -14.04 9.17 -2.04
N ALA A 107 -15.18 8.72 -2.53
CA ALA A 107 -16.38 8.44 -1.76
C ALA A 107 -16.97 7.07 -2.12
N ASP A 108 -17.90 6.60 -1.29
CA ASP A 108 -18.66 5.38 -1.59
C ASP A 108 -19.79 5.67 -2.59
N GLU A 109 -20.55 4.65 -2.97
CA GLU A 109 -21.54 4.76 -4.05
C GLU A 109 -22.79 5.57 -3.69
N GLN A 110 -22.99 5.86 -2.40
CA GLN A 110 -24.21 6.42 -1.85
C GLN A 110 -24.33 7.92 -2.15
N GLY A 111 -25.53 8.39 -2.49
CA GLY A 111 -25.80 9.78 -2.83
C GLY A 111 -25.49 10.15 -4.28
N THR A 112 -25.65 11.43 -4.62
CA THR A 112 -25.49 11.91 -6.01
C THR A 112 -24.03 11.94 -6.42
N ARG A 113 -23.79 11.98 -7.74
CA ARG A 113 -22.44 12.06 -8.30
C ARG A 113 -21.75 13.36 -7.88
N GLU A 114 -22.44 14.47 -8.01
CA GLU A 114 -21.96 15.82 -7.73
C GLU A 114 -21.63 15.98 -6.24
N TYR A 115 -22.48 15.41 -5.38
CA TYR A 115 -22.23 15.39 -3.94
C TYR A 115 -20.93 14.65 -3.61
N ASN A 116 -20.72 13.48 -4.20
CA ASN A 116 -19.55 12.67 -3.94
C ASN A 116 -18.27 13.28 -4.51
N LEU A 117 -18.34 13.97 -5.65
CA LEU A 117 -17.22 14.76 -6.17
C LEU A 117 -16.85 15.88 -5.19
N ALA A 118 -17.83 16.60 -4.65
CA ALA A 118 -17.56 17.63 -3.64
C ALA A 118 -17.01 17.03 -2.33
N LEU A 119 -17.55 15.91 -1.86
CA LEU A 119 -17.08 15.22 -0.65
C LEU A 119 -15.65 14.70 -0.82
N GLY A 120 -15.34 14.08 -1.95
CA GLY A 120 -13.98 13.65 -2.28
C GLY A 120 -13.01 14.84 -2.32
N ALA A 121 -13.40 15.98 -2.91
CA ALA A 121 -12.58 17.18 -2.91
C ALA A 121 -12.27 17.69 -1.49
N ARG A 122 -13.27 17.69 -0.58
CA ARG A 122 -13.06 18.04 0.83
C ARG A 122 -12.09 17.09 1.54
N ARG A 123 -12.19 15.78 1.27
CA ARG A 123 -11.27 14.77 1.83
C ARG A 123 -9.83 14.97 1.36
N ALA A 124 -9.63 15.19 0.05
CA ALA A 124 -8.31 15.46 -0.49
C ALA A 124 -7.72 16.75 0.08
N ALA A 125 -8.52 17.81 0.20
CA ALA A 125 -8.10 19.07 0.82
C ALA A 125 -7.72 18.91 2.30
N ALA A 126 -8.48 18.13 3.08
CA ALA A 126 -8.17 17.87 4.49
C ALA A 126 -6.83 17.15 4.67
N VAL A 127 -6.54 16.15 3.82
CA VAL A 127 -5.24 15.47 3.80
C VAL A 127 -4.11 16.42 3.39
N GLN A 128 -4.30 17.20 2.32
CA GLN A 128 -3.32 18.18 1.87
C GLN A 128 -2.98 19.19 2.97
N GLN A 129 -3.99 19.78 3.62
CA GLN A 129 -3.79 20.73 4.71
C GLN A 129 -3.04 20.10 5.88
N PHE A 130 -3.34 18.85 6.22
CA PHE A 130 -2.61 18.15 7.27
C PHE A 130 -1.14 17.96 6.88
N LEU A 131 -0.84 17.48 5.67
CA LEU A 131 0.54 17.31 5.21
C LEU A 131 1.32 18.63 5.18
N ILE A 132 0.69 19.73 4.75
CA ILE A 132 1.27 21.08 4.82
C ILE A 132 1.60 21.46 6.28
N SER A 133 0.68 21.19 7.22
CA SER A 133 0.90 21.48 8.64
C SER A 133 2.06 20.67 9.24
N GLN A 134 2.42 19.54 8.64
CA GLN A 134 3.56 18.70 9.00
C GLN A 134 4.85 19.06 8.23
N GLY A 135 4.85 20.17 7.48
CA GLY A 135 6.05 20.71 6.83
C GLY A 135 6.28 20.27 5.38
N VAL A 136 5.38 19.48 4.78
CA VAL A 136 5.49 19.13 3.36
C VAL A 136 5.16 20.37 2.51
N SER A 137 6.02 20.72 1.56
CA SER A 137 5.80 21.91 0.72
C SER A 137 4.52 21.79 -0.12
N GLY A 138 3.62 22.78 0.00
CA GLY A 138 2.40 22.88 -0.82
C GLY A 138 2.66 22.92 -2.33
N THR A 139 3.81 23.44 -2.77
CA THR A 139 4.17 23.51 -4.20
C THR A 139 4.35 22.14 -4.85
N ARG A 140 4.62 21.10 -4.03
CA ARG A 140 4.78 19.71 -4.47
C ARG A 140 3.46 18.93 -4.46
N MET A 141 2.35 19.56 -4.06
CA MET A 141 1.09 18.88 -3.83
C MET A 141 -0.01 19.37 -4.76
N ARG A 142 -0.77 18.42 -5.32
CA ARG A 142 -2.04 18.68 -6.00
C ARG A 142 -3.13 17.80 -5.40
N THR A 143 -4.38 18.21 -5.57
CA THR A 143 -5.55 17.42 -5.14
C THR A 143 -6.42 17.11 -6.34
N ILE A 144 -6.96 15.90 -6.40
CA ILE A 144 -7.97 15.49 -7.39
C ILE A 144 -9.11 14.83 -6.63
N SER A 145 -10.35 15.03 -7.09
CA SER A 145 -11.47 14.22 -6.61
C SER A 145 -12.00 13.32 -7.70
N TYR A 146 -12.12 12.04 -7.37
CA TYR A 146 -12.83 11.06 -8.19
C TYR A 146 -14.25 10.81 -7.69
N GLY A 147 -14.62 11.34 -6.52
CA GLY A 147 -15.90 11.01 -5.88
C GLY A 147 -16.12 9.50 -5.84
N LYS A 148 -17.23 9.05 -6.43
CA LYS A 148 -17.58 7.62 -6.50
C LYS A 148 -17.19 6.92 -7.80
N GLU A 149 -16.44 7.59 -8.69
CA GLU A 149 -16.13 7.09 -10.04
C GLU A 149 -15.00 6.05 -10.08
N ARG A 150 -14.21 5.93 -8.99
CA ARG A 150 -13.09 4.98 -8.88
C ARG A 150 -13.16 4.14 -7.59
N PRO A 151 -14.17 3.26 -7.46
CA PRO A 151 -14.29 2.36 -6.31
C PRO A 151 -13.15 1.32 -6.33
N ILE A 152 -12.69 0.91 -5.14
CA ILE A 152 -11.81 -0.27 -5.00
C ILE A 152 -12.67 -1.53 -4.95
N GLU A 153 -13.82 -1.45 -4.28
CA GLU A 153 -14.77 -2.56 -4.19
C GLU A 153 -16.13 -2.11 -4.70
N VAL A 154 -16.76 -2.94 -5.54
CA VAL A 154 -18.10 -2.67 -6.08
C VAL A 154 -19.08 -3.60 -5.38
N CYS A 155 -19.74 -3.09 -4.35
CA CYS A 155 -20.69 -3.82 -3.52
C CYS A 155 -21.56 -2.88 -2.70
N SER A 156 -22.76 -3.35 -2.34
CA SER A 156 -23.75 -2.56 -1.60
C SER A 156 -23.83 -2.91 -0.11
N THR A 157 -22.68 -3.02 0.54
CA THR A 157 -22.56 -3.33 1.98
C THR A 157 -21.60 -2.37 2.68
N GLU A 158 -21.81 -2.13 3.97
CA GLU A 158 -20.98 -1.18 4.73
C GLU A 158 -19.48 -1.58 4.80
N SER A 159 -19.19 -2.88 4.80
CA SER A 159 -17.81 -3.39 4.73
C SER A 159 -17.09 -2.98 3.45
N CYS A 160 -17.83 -2.75 2.37
CA CYS A 160 -17.36 -2.26 1.09
C CYS A 160 -17.21 -0.73 1.09
N TYR A 161 -18.26 -0.04 1.55
CA TYR A 161 -18.33 1.42 1.58
C TYR A 161 -17.20 2.03 2.39
N SER A 162 -16.90 1.45 3.56
CA SER A 162 -15.80 1.89 4.42
C SER A 162 -14.43 1.87 3.73
N LYS A 163 -14.19 0.95 2.79
CA LYS A 163 -12.94 0.91 2.02
C LYS A 163 -12.93 1.95 0.89
N ASN A 164 -14.09 2.28 0.33
CA ASN A 164 -14.21 3.27 -0.73
C ASN A 164 -14.13 4.72 -0.23
N ARG A 165 -14.55 4.98 1.02
CA ARG A 165 -14.40 6.29 1.69
C ARG A 165 -12.95 6.54 2.09
N ARG A 166 -12.15 7.03 1.15
CA ARG A 166 -10.71 7.19 1.34
C ARG A 166 -10.15 8.45 0.69
N ALA A 167 -8.94 8.80 1.11
CA ALA A 167 -8.01 9.59 0.31
C ALA A 167 -6.74 8.77 0.09
N VAL A 168 -6.13 8.89 -1.08
CA VAL A 168 -4.90 8.19 -1.46
C VAL A 168 -3.84 9.21 -1.83
N THR A 169 -2.66 9.09 -1.25
CA THR A 169 -1.49 9.89 -1.61
C THR A 169 -0.70 9.16 -2.69
N VAL A 170 -0.76 9.65 -3.92
CA VAL A 170 -0.05 9.07 -5.06
C VAL A 170 1.24 9.85 -5.31
N LEU A 171 2.37 9.14 -5.32
CA LEU A 171 3.66 9.72 -5.67
C LEU A 171 3.78 9.90 -7.19
N SER A 172 4.28 11.05 -7.61
CA SER A 172 4.60 11.36 -9.00
C SER A 172 6.07 11.73 -9.12
N VAL A 173 6.76 11.06 -10.02
CA VAL A 173 8.13 11.41 -10.43
C VAL A 173 8.05 12.61 -11.37
N GLY A 174 8.48 13.78 -10.89
CA GLY A 174 8.50 15.01 -11.69
C GLY A 174 7.36 15.99 -11.38
N ALA A 175 7.54 16.79 -10.33
CA ALA A 175 7.11 18.18 -10.36
C ALA A 175 8.17 19.05 -9.67
N GLY A 176 9.39 18.95 -10.17
CA GLY A 176 10.42 19.98 -10.04
C GLY A 176 10.87 20.28 -11.46
N ALA A 177 10.67 21.52 -11.89
CA ALA A 177 11.35 22.06 -13.05
C ALA A 177 12.87 21.97 -12.87
#